data_AF-A0AAX2TLA3-F1
#
_entry.id   AF-A0AAX2TLA3-F1
#
_cell.length_a   1.000
_cell.length_b   1.000
_cell.length_c   1.000
_cell.angle_alpha   90.00
_cell.angle_beta   90.00
_cell.angle_gamma   90.00
#
_symmetry.space_group_name_H-M   'P 1'
#
loop_
_entity.id
_entity.type
_entity.pdbx_description
1 polymer ?
#
loop_
_entity_poly.entity_id
_entity_poly.type
_entity_poly.pdbx_seq_one_letter_code
_entity_poly.pdbx_strand_id
1 'polypeptide(L)'
;GLVNAVLRRCAREAQGLIDEISTQTLDLPPWMLARWNAHYGEATAREMALALGHEPSLDLTVKSDAAQWASRLHGEVLPTGTVRTLLQGSVTMLPGFAEGQWWVQDAAAALPVRLFGDIKDKKVADLCAAP
;
A
#
# COMPACT_ATOMS: atom_id res chain seq x y z
N GLY A 1 10.04 -18.26 -33.39
CA GLY A 1 10.30 -16.82 -33.28
C GLY A 1 11.13 -16.52 -32.04
N LEU A 2 11.90 -15.42 -32.07
CA LEU A 2 12.81 -15.00 -31.01
C LEU A 2 12.18 -14.99 -29.61
N VAL A 3 10.97 -14.45 -29.48
CA VAL A 3 10.23 -14.39 -28.19
C VAL A 3 10.06 -15.77 -27.55
N ASN A 4 9.62 -16.78 -28.32
CA ASN A 4 9.47 -18.14 -27.82
C ASN A 4 10.82 -18.76 -27.42
N ALA A 5 11.91 -18.45 -28.14
CA ALA A 5 13.24 -18.93 -27.80
C ALA A 5 13.74 -18.35 -26.46
N VAL A 6 13.52 -17.04 -26.25
CA VAL A 6 13.87 -16.33 -25.01
C VAL A 6 13.05 -16.87 -23.83
N LEU A 7 11.72 -16.94 -23.94
CA LEU A 7 10.86 -17.42 -22.85
C LEU A 7 11.17 -18.88 -22.47
N ARG A 8 11.45 -19.74 -23.46
CA ARG A 8 11.89 -21.13 -23.18
C ARG A 8 13.24 -21.18 -22.48
N ARG A 9 14.14 -20.25 -22.79
CA ARG A 9 15.43 -20.14 -22.10
C ARG A 9 15.24 -19.69 -20.66
N CYS A 10 14.46 -18.64 -20.43
CA CYS A 10 14.10 -18.18 -19.09
C CYS A 10 13.48 -19.32 -18.27
N ALA A 11 12.58 -20.12 -18.84
CA ALA A 11 11.98 -21.26 -18.14
C ALA A 11 12.99 -22.36 -17.78
N ARG A 12 13.97 -22.65 -18.65
CA ARG A 12 15.02 -23.66 -18.37
C ARG A 12 16.06 -23.19 -17.36
N GLU A 13 16.40 -21.90 -17.39
CA GLU A 13 17.47 -21.28 -16.59
C GLU A 13 16.91 -20.54 -15.35
N ALA A 14 15.59 -20.61 -15.10
CA ALA A 14 14.88 -19.78 -14.13
C ALA A 14 15.51 -19.80 -12.74
N GLN A 15 15.75 -20.99 -12.18
CA GLN A 15 16.25 -21.12 -10.81
C GLN A 15 17.64 -20.49 -10.66
N GLY A 16 18.55 -20.75 -11.59
CA GLY A 16 19.91 -20.19 -11.54
C GLY A 16 19.90 -18.66 -11.64
N LEU A 17 19.02 -18.11 -12.48
CA LEU A 17 18.86 -16.66 -12.61
C LEU A 17 18.26 -16.03 -11.34
N ILE A 18 17.27 -16.68 -10.72
CA ILE A 18 16.66 -16.21 -9.47
C ILE A 18 17.70 -16.24 -8.34
N ASP A 19 18.45 -17.33 -8.20
CA ASP A 19 19.45 -17.47 -7.14
C ASP A 19 20.54 -16.39 -7.26
N GLU A 20 20.99 -16.07 -8.48
CA GLU A 20 21.99 -15.04 -8.78
C GLU A 20 21.55 -13.63 -8.31
N ILE A 21 20.27 -13.31 -8.44
CA ILE A 21 19.73 -11.97 -8.15
C ILE A 21 19.01 -11.86 -6.81
N SER A 22 18.71 -12.97 -6.14
CA SER A 22 17.89 -13.04 -4.92
C SER A 22 18.37 -12.15 -3.76
N THR A 23 19.66 -11.81 -3.74
CA THR A 23 20.29 -10.97 -2.71
C THR A 23 20.38 -9.49 -3.11
N GLN A 24 20.02 -9.16 -4.35
CA GLN A 24 20.16 -7.82 -4.92
C GLN A 24 18.83 -7.05 -4.81
N THR A 25 18.92 -5.73 -4.61
CA THR A 25 17.76 -4.84 -4.56
C THR A 25 17.51 -4.23 -5.94
N LEU A 26 17.14 -5.08 -6.91
CA LEU A 26 17.01 -4.67 -8.32
C LEU A 26 15.74 -3.88 -8.62
N ASP A 27 14.71 -3.99 -7.77
CA ASP A 27 13.44 -3.28 -7.94
C ASP A 27 13.52 -1.80 -7.54
N LEU A 28 14.68 -1.35 -7.02
CA LEU A 28 14.92 0.05 -6.67
C LEU A 28 16.03 0.68 -7.51
N PRO A 29 15.85 1.92 -7.99
CA PRO A 29 16.93 2.68 -8.59
C PRO A 29 18.09 2.89 -7.60
N PRO A 30 19.36 2.73 -8.01
CA PRO A 30 20.51 2.86 -7.12
C PRO A 30 20.58 4.19 -6.35
N TRP A 31 20.14 5.30 -6.98
CA TRP A 31 20.13 6.62 -6.34
C TRP A 31 19.14 6.69 -5.17
N MET A 32 18.02 5.96 -5.23
CA MET A 32 17.01 5.93 -4.18
C MET A 32 17.52 5.13 -2.99
N LEU A 33 18.10 3.95 -3.25
CA LEU A 33 18.70 3.12 -2.22
C LEU A 33 19.85 3.85 -1.51
N ALA A 34 20.73 4.52 -2.26
CA ALA A 34 21.80 5.34 -1.67
C ALA A 34 21.26 6.44 -0.76
N ARG A 35 20.18 7.12 -1.16
CA ARG A 35 19.52 8.16 -0.34
C ARG A 35 18.90 7.59 0.92
N TRP A 36 18.25 6.42 0.85
CA TRP A 36 17.68 5.77 2.03
C TRP A 36 18.75 5.23 2.97
N ASN A 37 19.82 4.63 2.45
CA ASN A 37 20.96 4.20 3.25
C ASN A 37 21.56 5.37 4.03
N ALA A 38 21.73 6.53 3.39
CA ALA A 38 22.28 7.72 4.03
C ALA A 38 21.38 8.31 5.13
N HIS A 39 20.06 8.13 5.05
CA HIS A 39 19.10 8.75 5.97
C HIS A 39 18.59 7.79 7.05
N TYR A 40 18.31 6.54 6.70
CA TYR A 40 17.70 5.53 7.57
C TYR A 40 18.67 4.41 7.95
N GLY A 41 19.85 4.33 7.33
CA GLY A 41 20.79 3.23 7.49
C GLY A 41 20.48 2.03 6.58
N GLU A 42 21.50 1.22 6.31
CA GLU A 42 21.42 0.12 5.35
C GLU A 42 20.38 -0.94 5.73
N ALA A 43 20.33 -1.33 7.01
CA ALA A 43 19.38 -2.33 7.49
C ALA A 43 17.92 -1.88 7.27
N THR A 44 17.57 -0.65 7.66
CA THR A 44 16.21 -0.12 7.49
C THR A 44 15.86 0.09 6.02
N ALA A 45 16.80 0.61 5.22
CA ALA A 45 16.59 0.80 3.78
C ALA A 45 16.31 -0.53 3.06
N ARG A 46 16.99 -1.61 3.47
CA ARG A 46 16.72 -2.97 2.96
C ARG A 46 15.32 -3.45 3.33
N GLU A 47 14.90 -3.27 4.59
CA GLU A 47 13.53 -3.63 5.01
C GLU A 47 12.47 -2.83 4.26
N MET A 48 12.69 -1.52 4.02
CA MET A 48 11.81 -0.69 3.20
C MET A 48 11.72 -1.21 1.76
N ALA A 49 12.84 -1.61 1.18
CA ALA A 49 12.88 -2.16 -0.18
C ALA A 49 12.09 -3.47 -0.28
N LEU A 50 12.26 -4.36 0.70
CA LEU A 50 11.49 -5.61 0.77
C LEU A 50 9.99 -5.34 0.96
N ALA A 51 9.63 -4.36 1.79
CA ALA A 51 8.24 -3.99 2.03
C ALA A 51 7.53 -3.50 0.76
N LEU A 52 8.23 -2.80 -0.13
CA LEU A 52 7.68 -2.32 -1.42
C LEU A 52 7.37 -3.44 -2.41
N GLY A 53 8.00 -4.61 -2.26
CA GLY A 53 7.74 -5.79 -3.08
C GLY A 53 6.46 -6.53 -2.67
N HIS A 54 5.89 -6.24 -1.50
CA HIS A 54 4.62 -6.84 -1.08
C HIS A 54 3.43 -6.15 -1.74
N GLU A 55 2.42 -6.93 -2.11
CA GLU A 55 1.16 -6.40 -2.60
C GLU A 55 0.52 -5.51 -1.51
N PRO A 56 0.15 -4.25 -1.83
CA PRO A 56 -0.41 -3.34 -0.85
C PRO A 56 -1.81 -3.78 -0.43
N SER A 57 -2.13 -3.60 0.84
CA SER A 57 -3.48 -3.80 1.36
C SER A 57 -4.45 -2.73 0.87
N LEU A 58 -5.76 -3.05 0.83
CA LEU A 58 -6.81 -2.07 0.58
C LEU A 58 -7.24 -1.45 1.93
N ASP A 59 -6.86 -0.21 2.14
CA ASP A 59 -7.23 0.56 3.33
C ASP A 59 -8.39 1.51 3.05
N LEU A 60 -9.35 1.51 3.97
CA LEU A 60 -10.61 2.23 3.84
C LEU A 60 -10.85 3.10 5.08
N THR A 61 -11.17 4.37 4.84
CA THR A 61 -11.73 5.23 5.88
C THR A 61 -13.25 5.16 5.81
N VAL A 62 -13.87 4.84 6.94
CA VAL A 62 -15.32 4.64 7.08
C VAL A 62 -15.97 5.85 7.76
N LYS A 63 -17.18 6.20 7.34
CA LYS A 63 -17.96 7.31 7.96
C LYS A 63 -18.31 7.02 9.42
N SER A 64 -18.64 5.77 9.72
CA SER A 64 -19.05 5.30 11.05
C SER A 64 -18.95 3.79 11.14
N ASP A 65 -18.86 3.26 12.37
CA ASP A 65 -18.90 1.82 12.68
C ASP A 65 -17.87 0.97 11.90
N ALA A 66 -16.59 1.18 12.21
CA ALA A 66 -15.49 0.44 11.58
C ALA A 66 -15.60 -1.08 11.79
N ALA A 67 -16.12 -1.53 12.94
CA ALA A 67 -16.26 -2.95 13.23
C ALA A 67 -17.30 -3.61 12.31
N GLN A 68 -18.45 -2.95 12.08
CA GLN A 68 -19.44 -3.44 11.12
C GLN A 68 -18.88 -3.53 9.71
N TRP A 69 -18.14 -2.51 9.26
CA TRP A 69 -17.56 -2.49 7.92
C TRP A 69 -16.44 -3.53 7.75
N ALA A 70 -15.58 -3.72 8.75
CA ALA A 70 -14.59 -4.78 8.75
C ALA A 70 -15.25 -6.15 8.59
N SER A 71 -16.34 -6.41 9.32
CA SER A 71 -17.11 -7.66 9.16
C SER A 71 -17.71 -7.81 7.75
N ARG A 72 -18.33 -6.75 7.20
CA ARG A 72 -18.97 -6.77 5.88
C ARG A 72 -17.99 -6.90 4.72
N LEU A 73 -16.79 -6.36 4.87
CA LEU A 73 -15.76 -6.32 3.82
C LEU A 73 -14.66 -7.35 4.05
N HIS A 74 -14.87 -8.30 4.98
CA HIS A 74 -13.90 -9.35 5.32
C HIS A 74 -12.50 -8.80 5.67
N GLY A 75 -12.47 -7.67 6.35
CA GLY A 75 -11.26 -6.98 6.78
C GLY A 75 -11.10 -6.96 8.30
N GLU A 76 -10.12 -6.18 8.75
CA GLU A 76 -9.83 -5.91 10.14
C GLU A 76 -9.83 -4.40 10.42
N VAL A 77 -10.11 -4.03 11.67
CA VAL A 77 -9.99 -2.64 12.12
C VAL A 77 -8.58 -2.43 12.66
N LEU A 78 -7.82 -1.53 12.04
CA LEU A 78 -6.51 -1.12 12.54
C LEU A 78 -6.66 -0.25 13.81
N PRO A 79 -5.61 -0.11 14.64
CA PRO A 79 -5.66 0.67 15.88
C PRO A 79 -6.14 2.12 15.71
N THR A 80 -5.97 2.68 14.52
CA THR A 80 -6.35 4.05 14.15
C THR A 80 -7.74 4.14 13.52
N GLY A 81 -8.51 3.05 13.47
CA GLY A 81 -9.89 3.02 12.98
C GLY A 81 -10.05 2.90 11.46
N THR A 82 -8.96 2.79 10.71
CA THR A 82 -8.98 2.36 9.30
C THR A 82 -9.43 0.91 9.21
N VAL A 83 -10.25 0.58 8.22
CA VAL A 83 -10.57 -0.81 7.87
C VAL A 83 -9.61 -1.28 6.80
N ARG A 84 -8.82 -2.31 7.11
CA ARG A 84 -7.89 -2.95 6.18
C ARG A 84 -8.49 -4.24 5.65
N THR A 85 -8.53 -4.39 4.34
CA THR A 85 -9.01 -5.62 3.68
C THR A 85 -8.12 -5.97 2.48
N LEU A 86 -8.30 -7.17 1.95
CA LEU A 86 -7.69 -7.56 0.68
C LEU A 86 -8.58 -7.09 -0.48
N LEU A 87 -7.97 -6.69 -1.59
CA LEU A 87 -8.73 -6.29 -2.77
C LEU A 87 -9.42 -7.52 -3.38
N GLN A 88 -10.74 -7.62 -3.22
CA GLN A 88 -11.56 -8.68 -3.79
C GLN A 88 -12.27 -8.21 -5.07
N GLY A 89 -11.49 -7.83 -6.08
CA GLY A 89 -12.01 -7.34 -7.37
C GLY A 89 -12.16 -5.83 -7.43
N SER A 90 -13.17 -5.32 -8.16
CA SER A 90 -13.34 -3.88 -8.34
C SER A 90 -13.84 -3.20 -7.06
N VAL A 91 -13.13 -2.16 -6.61
CA VAL A 91 -13.54 -1.32 -5.47
C VAL A 91 -14.96 -0.78 -5.63
N THR A 92 -15.34 -0.41 -6.86
CA THR A 92 -16.66 0.16 -7.15
C THR A 92 -17.82 -0.82 -6.96
N MET A 93 -17.52 -2.12 -6.92
CA MET A 93 -18.49 -3.19 -6.71
C MET A 93 -18.59 -3.61 -5.24
N LEU A 94 -17.71 -3.09 -4.37
CA LEU A 94 -17.74 -3.41 -2.94
C LEU A 94 -18.96 -2.75 -2.26
N PRO A 95 -19.62 -3.45 -1.32
CA PRO A 95 -20.77 -2.90 -0.61
C PRO A 95 -20.46 -1.56 0.07
N GLY A 96 -21.34 -0.58 -0.07
CA GLY A 96 -21.18 0.73 0.56
C GLY A 96 -20.41 1.75 -0.27
N PHE A 97 -19.76 1.36 -1.37
CA PHE A 97 -19.02 2.30 -2.22
C PHE A 97 -19.95 3.33 -2.89
N ALA A 98 -21.02 2.86 -3.55
CA ALA A 98 -21.96 3.72 -4.26
C ALA A 98 -22.74 4.65 -3.32
N GLU A 99 -22.99 4.20 -2.09
CA GLU A 99 -23.64 4.98 -1.02
C GLU A 99 -22.65 5.90 -0.28
N GLY A 100 -21.36 5.85 -0.64
CA GLY A 100 -20.29 6.64 -0.04
C GLY A 100 -20.12 6.37 1.46
N GLN A 101 -20.29 5.14 1.92
CA GLN A 101 -20.15 4.78 3.33
C GLN A 101 -18.69 4.78 3.81
N TRP A 102 -17.78 4.66 2.86
CA TRP A 102 -16.34 4.67 3.05
C TRP A 102 -15.67 5.13 1.75
N TRP A 103 -14.38 5.45 1.82
CA TRP A 103 -13.54 5.75 0.65
C TRP A 103 -12.17 5.09 0.81
N VAL A 104 -11.50 4.86 -0.32
CA VAL A 104 -10.13 4.33 -0.32
C VAL A 104 -9.18 5.40 0.18
N GLN A 105 -8.42 5.09 1.22
CA GLN A 105 -7.43 5.98 1.81
C GLN A 105 -6.45 5.12 2.61
N ASP A 106 -5.16 5.24 2.31
CA ASP A 106 -4.09 4.56 3.07
C ASP A 106 -4.19 4.85 4.58
N ALA A 107 -3.90 3.85 5.41
CA ALA A 107 -3.98 3.97 6.86
C ALA A 107 -3.16 5.15 7.41
N ALA A 108 -1.98 5.43 6.84
CA ALA A 108 -1.17 6.58 7.25
C ALA A 108 -1.78 7.90 6.78
N ALA A 109 -2.41 7.93 5.59
CA ALA A 109 -3.11 9.12 5.08
C ALA A 109 -4.35 9.50 5.91
N ALA A 110 -4.91 8.56 6.69
CA ALA A 110 -6.00 8.83 7.63
C ALA A 110 -5.53 9.42 8.98
N LEU A 111 -4.23 9.43 9.28
CA LEU A 111 -3.69 9.92 10.55
C LEU A 111 -3.76 11.45 10.72
N PRO A 112 -3.40 12.29 9.73
CA PRO A 112 -3.30 13.74 9.94
C PRO A 112 -4.57 14.37 10.52
N VAL A 113 -5.75 13.96 10.01
CA VAL A 113 -7.03 14.51 10.50
C VAL A 113 -7.29 14.17 11.98
N ARG A 114 -6.81 13.01 12.43
CA ARG A 114 -6.95 12.57 13.82
C ARG A 114 -6.03 13.31 14.77
N LEU A 115 -4.93 13.87 14.26
CA LEU A 115 -3.96 14.64 15.05
C LEU A 115 -4.40 16.09 15.28
N PHE A 116 -5.35 16.62 14.52
CA PHE A 116 -5.82 18.01 14.69
C PHE A 116 -6.69 18.25 15.94
N GLY A 117 -7.19 17.19 16.58
CA GLY A 117 -8.17 17.29 17.67
C GLY A 117 -9.52 17.84 17.19
N ASP A 118 -10.24 18.54 18.06
CA ASP A 118 -11.51 19.16 17.68
C ASP A 118 -11.29 20.40 16.81
N ILE A 119 -11.79 20.36 15.58
CA ILE A 119 -11.73 21.44 14.59
C ILE A 119 -13.10 22.07 14.31
N LYS A 120 -14.13 21.71 15.11
CA LYS A 120 -15.46 22.27 14.97
C LYS A 120 -15.42 23.80 15.05
N ASP A 121 -16.17 24.45 14.17
CA ASP A 121 -16.30 25.90 14.06
C ASP A 121 -14.98 26.66 13.77
N LYS A 122 -13.91 25.94 13.36
CA LYS A 122 -12.64 26.53 12.92
C LYS A 122 -12.62 26.76 11.41
N LYS A 123 -11.78 27.71 10.97
CA LYS A 123 -11.43 27.89 9.55
C LYS A 123 -10.25 26.96 9.23
N VAL A 124 -10.45 26.05 8.27
CA VAL A 124 -9.44 25.06 7.86
C VAL A 124 -9.16 25.24 6.38
N ALA A 125 -7.89 25.12 6.00
CA ALA A 125 -7.44 25.06 4.62
C ALA A 125 -6.75 23.73 4.37
N ASP A 126 -7.23 22.99 3.37
CA ASP A 126 -6.59 21.77 2.88
C ASP A 126 -5.87 22.10 1.56
N LEU A 127 -4.54 22.17 1.63
CA LEU A 127 -3.70 22.55 0.50
C LEU A 127 -3.20 21.28 -0.18
N CYS A 128 -3.31 21.23 -1.51
CA CYS A 128 -3.07 20.02 -2.31
C CYS A 128 -4.11 18.91 -2.07
N ALA A 129 -5.38 19.29 -1.88
CA ALA A 129 -6.49 18.42 -1.48
C ALA A 129 -7.06 17.48 -2.56
N ALA A 130 -6.65 17.63 -3.83
CA ALA A 130 -7.21 16.82 -4.91
C ALA A 130 -6.77 15.35 -4.73
N PRO A 131 -7.70 14.38 -4.80
CA PRO A 131 -7.37 12.97 -4.96
C PRO A 131 -6.96 12.65 -6.42
#